data_AF-A0A7S2M9X1-F1
#
_entry.id   AF-A0A7S2M9X1-F1
#
_cell.length_a   1.000
_cell.length_b   1.000
_cell.length_c   1.000
_cell.angle_alpha   90.00
_cell.angle_beta   90.00
_cell.angle_gamma   90.00
#
_symmetry.space_group_name_H-M   'P 1'
#
loop_
_entity.id
_entity.type
_entity.pdbx_description
1 polymer ?
#
loop_
_entity_poly.entity_id
_entity_poly.type
_entity_poly.pdbx_seq_one_letter_code
_entity_poly.pdbx_strand_id
1 'polypeptide(L)'
;MTTTSKTAPVKPVSCTYVAVHPGDKDGGRLVKFKDAPAWFRPTLTPREMLLKGMHGGIYFNPKGGKPGLKYPRSKYPDGIPGVTIDEYPKEWFANVNKELYLSRRYSVKHNCYGVKSGLDQAGWESSGWINECDPRGWTQWYFRFFLGRRLAGGEDERQMGRWNGVC
;
A
#
# COMPACT_ATOMS: atom_id res chain seq x y z
N MET A 1 -23.89 -19.61 -14.94
CA MET A 1 -23.14 -19.03 -13.79
C MET A 1 -21.67 -19.00 -14.19
N THR A 2 -21.19 -17.86 -14.66
CA THR A 2 -19.82 -17.72 -15.16
C THR A 2 -18.91 -17.46 -13.95
N THR A 3 -18.26 -18.51 -13.46
CA THR A 3 -17.26 -18.41 -12.40
C THR A 3 -16.01 -17.76 -13.00
N THR A 4 -15.92 -16.43 -12.93
CA THR A 4 -14.68 -15.72 -13.23
C THR A 4 -13.65 -16.15 -12.19
N SER A 5 -12.83 -17.14 -12.54
CA SER A 5 -11.69 -17.56 -11.73
C SER A 5 -10.80 -16.34 -11.55
N LYS A 6 -10.76 -15.78 -10.33
CA LYS A 6 -9.84 -14.69 -10.00
C LYS A 6 -8.45 -15.28 -10.04
N THR A 7 -7.73 -15.05 -11.14
CA THR A 7 -6.32 -15.42 -11.27
C THR A 7 -5.56 -14.87 -10.06
N ALA A 8 -4.86 -15.75 -9.35
CA ALA A 8 -4.04 -15.37 -8.22
C ALA A 8 -3.04 -14.29 -8.63
N PRO A 9 -2.68 -13.35 -7.73
CA PRO A 9 -1.70 -12.32 -8.04
C PRO A 9 -0.37 -12.98 -8.38
N VAL A 10 0.10 -12.79 -9.61
CA VAL A 10 1.40 -13.30 -10.04
C VAL A 10 2.46 -12.57 -9.23
N LYS A 11 3.40 -13.33 -8.67
CA LYS A 11 4.58 -12.73 -8.02
C LYS A 11 5.39 -12.02 -9.11
N PRO A 12 5.76 -10.73 -8.92
CA PRO A 12 6.61 -10.04 -9.86
C PRO A 12 7.90 -10.83 -10.11
N VAL A 13 8.26 -10.97 -11.38
CA VAL A 13 9.42 -11.77 -11.80
C VAL A 13 10.73 -11.04 -11.50
N SER A 14 10.69 -9.70 -11.50
CA SER A 14 11.84 -8.84 -11.20
C SER A 14 11.36 -7.43 -10.80
N CYS A 15 12.29 -6.62 -10.31
CA CYS A 15 12.06 -5.20 -10.04
C CYS A 15 13.13 -4.32 -10.69
N THR A 16 12.72 -3.14 -11.14
CA THR A 16 13.61 -2.07 -11.62
C THR A 16 13.32 -0.79 -10.86
N TYR A 17 14.17 0.23 -11.04
CA TYR A 17 14.04 1.52 -10.37
C TYR A 17 14.17 2.66 -11.37
N VAL A 18 13.30 3.65 -11.22
CA VAL A 18 13.34 4.93 -11.93
C VAL A 18 13.50 6.08 -10.95
N ALA A 19 13.65 7.31 -11.45
CA ALA A 19 13.70 8.50 -10.61
C ALA A 19 12.43 8.65 -9.76
N VAL A 20 12.62 9.02 -8.49
CA VAL A 20 11.53 9.33 -7.54
C VAL A 20 10.64 10.44 -8.12
N HIS A 21 9.33 10.30 -7.94
CA HIS A 21 8.41 11.35 -8.36
C HIS A 21 8.55 12.59 -7.46
N PRO A 22 8.65 13.81 -8.01
CA PRO A 22 8.90 15.02 -7.20
C PRO A 22 7.72 15.39 -6.29
N GLY A 23 6.52 14.89 -6.59
CA GLY A 23 5.30 15.18 -5.83
C GLY A 23 4.52 16.37 -6.36
N ASP A 24 4.96 16.94 -7.49
CA ASP A 24 4.27 18.05 -8.16
C ASP A 24 2.82 17.69 -8.50
N LYS A 25 1.96 18.69 -8.40
CA LYS A 25 0.53 18.57 -8.67
C LYS A 25 0.06 19.58 -9.71
N ASP A 26 -0.94 19.15 -10.47
CA ASP A 26 -1.69 19.95 -11.43
C ASP A 26 -3.18 19.61 -11.27
N GLY A 27 -4.02 20.62 -11.10
CA GLY A 27 -5.46 20.45 -10.84
C GLY A 27 -5.79 19.60 -9.60
N GLY A 28 -4.95 19.65 -8.55
CA GLY A 28 -5.15 18.87 -7.32
C GLY A 28 -4.77 17.38 -7.41
N ARG A 29 -4.28 16.93 -8.56
CA ARG A 29 -3.77 15.57 -8.79
C ARG A 29 -2.27 15.61 -9.04
N LEU A 30 -1.57 14.52 -8.76
CA LEU A 30 -0.17 14.41 -9.16
C LEU A 30 -0.02 14.60 -10.66
N VAL A 31 1.08 15.24 -11.05
CA VAL A 31 1.58 15.17 -12.42
C VAL A 31 1.83 13.70 -12.76
N LYS A 32 1.67 13.32 -14.03
CA LYS A 32 1.86 11.93 -14.45
C LYS A 32 3.28 11.46 -14.13
N PHE A 33 3.41 10.21 -13.69
CA PHE A 33 4.71 9.54 -13.65
C PHE A 33 5.20 9.35 -15.08
N LYS A 34 6.52 9.49 -15.33
CA LYS A 34 7.10 9.46 -16.69
C LYS A 34 6.82 8.13 -17.41
N ASP A 35 6.73 7.06 -16.64
CA ASP A 35 6.62 5.67 -17.06
C ASP A 35 5.28 5.02 -16.64
N ALA A 36 4.28 5.85 -16.30
CA ALA A 36 2.91 5.39 -16.05
C ALA A 36 1.93 5.97 -17.09
N PRO A 37 0.77 5.32 -17.29
CA PRO A 37 -0.29 5.87 -18.12
C PRO A 37 -0.75 7.26 -17.63
N ALA A 38 -1.12 8.14 -18.57
CA ALA A 38 -1.50 9.52 -18.25
C ALA A 38 -2.73 9.64 -17.34
N TRP A 39 -3.57 8.60 -17.28
CA TRP A 39 -4.74 8.54 -16.39
C TRP A 39 -4.37 8.22 -14.95
N PHE A 40 -3.21 7.61 -14.69
CA PHE A 40 -2.77 7.29 -13.33
C PHE A 40 -2.20 8.55 -12.66
N ARG A 41 -3.08 9.32 -12.01
CA ARG A 41 -2.76 10.57 -11.33
C ARG A 41 -3.37 10.61 -9.93
N PRO A 42 -2.79 9.87 -8.95
CA PRO A 42 -3.27 9.88 -7.57
C PRO A 42 -3.33 11.30 -6.99
N THR A 43 -4.29 11.54 -6.09
CA THR A 43 -4.51 12.86 -5.49
C THR A 43 -3.59 13.15 -4.30
N LEU A 44 -3.00 12.11 -3.69
CA LEU A 44 -2.20 12.20 -2.48
C LEU A 44 -0.80 11.63 -2.70
N THR A 45 0.21 12.35 -2.24
CA THR A 45 1.57 11.83 -2.02
C THR A 45 1.59 10.88 -0.82
N PRO A 46 2.61 10.01 -0.70
CA PRO A 46 2.83 9.19 0.50
C PRO A 46 2.81 10.00 1.80
N ARG A 47 3.45 11.18 1.82
CA ARG A 47 3.45 12.07 2.98
C ARG A 47 2.06 12.61 3.32
N GLU A 48 1.26 12.98 2.33
CA GLU A 48 -0.12 13.41 2.57
C GLU A 48 -1.02 12.26 3.04
N MET A 49 -0.79 11.04 2.54
CA MET A 49 -1.47 9.85 3.07
C MET A 49 -1.15 9.63 4.54
N LEU A 50 0.13 9.73 4.93
CA LEU A 50 0.58 9.64 6.32
C LEU A 50 -0.10 10.69 7.21
N LEU A 51 -0.13 11.96 6.79
CA LEU A 51 -0.71 13.06 7.55
C LEU A 51 -2.22 12.95 7.72
N LYS A 52 -2.93 12.43 6.71
CA LYS A 52 -4.40 12.27 6.77
C LYS A 52 -4.85 11.12 7.66
N GLY A 53 -3.95 10.23 8.07
CA GLY A 53 -4.29 9.03 8.83
C GLY A 53 -4.63 7.87 7.90
N MET A 54 -3.65 6.97 7.72
CA MET A 54 -3.74 5.86 6.78
C MET A 54 -4.48 4.68 7.39
N HIS A 55 -5.63 4.31 6.81
CA HIS A 55 -6.31 3.03 7.06
C HIS A 55 -6.37 2.64 8.55
N GLY A 56 -6.71 3.60 9.42
CA GLY A 56 -6.84 3.39 10.85
C GLY A 56 -5.55 3.12 11.61
N GLY A 57 -4.39 3.47 11.04
CA GLY A 57 -3.13 3.62 11.74
C GLY A 57 -2.20 2.41 11.79
N ILE A 58 -2.61 1.26 11.25
CA ILE A 58 -1.89 -0.01 11.47
C ILE A 58 -0.89 -0.38 10.38
N TYR A 59 -0.84 0.40 9.31
CA TYR A 59 -0.39 -0.07 8.01
C TYR A 59 1.11 -0.44 7.97
N PHE A 60 1.97 0.36 8.61
CA PHE A 60 3.41 0.09 8.70
C PHE A 60 3.82 -0.60 10.02
N ASN A 61 2.87 -1.01 10.86
CA ASN A 61 3.19 -1.87 12.00
C ASN A 61 3.23 -3.33 11.54
N PRO A 62 4.35 -4.07 11.63
CA PRO A 62 4.41 -5.48 11.21
C PRO A 62 3.40 -6.38 11.92
N LYS A 63 3.00 -6.01 13.14
CA LYS A 63 2.05 -6.72 14.01
C LYS A 63 0.68 -6.02 14.06
N GLY A 64 0.48 -5.02 13.21
CA GLY A 64 -0.73 -4.21 13.14
C GLY A 64 -1.94 -4.99 12.66
N GLY A 65 -3.03 -4.91 13.41
CA GLY A 65 -4.29 -5.59 13.09
C GLY A 65 -4.31 -7.08 13.48
N LYS A 66 -5.25 -7.81 12.87
CA LYS A 66 -5.35 -9.26 13.02
C LYS A 66 -4.26 -9.95 12.20
N PRO A 67 -3.70 -11.08 12.67
CA PRO A 67 -2.73 -11.84 11.88
C PRO A 67 -3.38 -12.39 10.60
N GLY A 68 -2.55 -12.55 9.56
CA GLY A 68 -2.93 -13.24 8.33
C GLY A 68 -2.85 -14.75 8.45
N LEU A 69 -3.12 -15.43 7.34
CA LEU A 69 -2.96 -16.86 7.11
C LEU A 69 -1.49 -17.22 6.80
N LYS A 70 -0.80 -16.39 6.00
CA LYS A 70 0.59 -16.62 5.56
C LYS A 70 1.60 -16.41 6.68
N TYR A 71 1.34 -15.45 7.55
CA TYR A 71 2.27 -15.02 8.60
C TYR A 71 1.65 -15.14 10.00
N PRO A 72 1.40 -16.37 10.49
CA PRO A 72 0.86 -16.56 11.84
C PRO A 72 1.88 -16.14 12.89
N ARG A 73 1.41 -15.50 13.97
CA ARG A 73 2.27 -14.95 15.04
C ARG A 73 3.17 -15.98 15.72
N SER A 74 2.76 -17.26 15.74
CA SER A 74 3.56 -18.36 16.31
C SER A 74 4.84 -18.62 15.53
N LYS A 75 4.85 -18.39 14.21
CA LYS A 75 6.01 -18.56 13.33
C LYS A 75 6.71 -17.23 13.02
N TYR A 76 5.99 -16.12 13.13
CA TYR A 76 6.45 -14.78 12.81
C TYR A 76 6.23 -13.85 14.02
N PRO A 77 7.02 -14.01 15.11
CA PRO A 77 6.82 -13.27 16.36
C PRO A 77 7.01 -11.75 16.20
N ASP A 78 7.84 -11.35 15.24
CA ASP A 78 8.13 -9.94 14.91
C ASP A 78 7.11 -9.34 13.94
N GLY A 79 6.18 -10.15 13.41
CA GLY A 79 5.13 -9.73 12.51
C GLY A 79 5.41 -10.05 11.04
N ILE A 80 4.68 -9.39 10.16
CA ILE A 80 4.69 -9.65 8.72
C ILE A 80 6.03 -9.17 8.11
N PRO A 81 6.83 -10.05 7.50
CA PRO A 81 8.08 -9.65 6.85
C PRO A 81 7.86 -8.60 5.76
N GLY A 82 8.82 -7.69 5.58
CA GLY A 82 8.76 -6.65 4.55
C GLY A 82 7.81 -5.49 4.86
N VAL A 83 7.18 -5.46 6.05
CA VAL A 83 6.45 -4.28 6.56
C VAL A 83 7.39 -3.52 7.48
N THR A 84 7.95 -2.40 7.02
CA THR A 84 8.79 -1.51 7.82
C THR A 84 8.66 -0.08 7.31
N ILE A 85 9.04 0.90 8.13
CA ILE A 85 9.21 2.29 7.70
C ILE A 85 10.63 2.62 7.21
N ASP A 86 11.60 1.73 7.48
CA ASP A 86 13.02 2.01 7.25
C ASP A 86 13.39 2.10 5.76
N GLU A 87 12.52 1.57 4.89
CA GLU A 87 12.67 1.64 3.43
C GLU A 87 12.23 3.00 2.82
N TYR A 88 11.69 3.91 3.62
CA TYR A 88 11.12 5.18 3.18
C TYR A 88 11.90 6.39 3.73
N PRO A 89 11.89 7.55 3.03
CA PRO A 89 12.51 8.78 3.52
C PRO A 89 11.98 9.17 4.90
N LYS A 90 12.88 9.43 5.85
CA LYS A 90 12.53 9.77 7.24
C LYS A 90 11.71 11.05 7.31
N GLU A 91 11.94 11.96 6.37
CA GLU A 91 11.27 13.26 6.22
C GLU A 91 9.76 13.11 5.96
N TRP A 92 9.33 11.99 5.37
CA TRP A 92 7.90 11.71 5.17
C TRP A 92 7.17 11.48 6.50
N PHE A 93 7.87 10.99 7.51
CA PHE A 93 7.33 10.70 8.84
C PHE A 93 7.61 11.81 9.85
N ALA A 94 8.43 12.81 9.48
CA ALA A 94 8.71 13.95 10.34
C ALA A 94 7.41 14.67 10.71
N ASN A 95 7.20 14.85 12.02
CA ASN A 95 6.00 15.46 12.61
C ASN A 95 4.67 14.73 12.31
N VAL A 96 4.71 13.46 11.91
CA VAL A 96 3.53 12.61 11.79
C VAL A 96 3.36 11.82 13.09
N ASN A 97 2.17 11.87 13.71
CA ASN A 97 1.89 11.06 14.89
C ASN A 97 2.01 9.56 14.53
N LYS A 98 2.85 8.81 15.27
CA LYS A 98 3.07 7.37 15.07
C LYS A 98 1.79 6.55 15.09
N GLU A 99 0.76 6.98 15.82
CA GLU A 99 -0.52 6.28 15.85
C GLU A 99 -1.27 6.26 14.50
N LEU A 100 -0.91 7.16 13.57
CA LEU A 100 -1.48 7.26 12.24
C LEU A 100 -0.87 6.26 11.24
N TYR A 101 0.21 5.56 11.60
CA TYR A 101 0.88 4.64 10.68
C TYR A 101 1.57 3.41 11.33
N LEU A 102 1.88 3.46 12.62
CA LEU A 102 2.53 2.41 13.42
C LEU A 102 1.67 1.87 14.57
N SER A 103 0.37 2.16 14.62
CA SER A 103 -0.52 1.59 15.63
C SER A 103 -0.57 0.06 15.54
N ARG A 104 -0.72 -0.60 16.69
CA ARG A 104 -0.96 -2.04 16.74
C ARG A 104 -2.44 -2.39 16.46
N ARG A 105 -3.36 -1.48 16.77
CA ARG A 105 -4.81 -1.69 16.67
C ARG A 105 -5.41 -0.68 15.71
N TYR A 106 -6.34 -1.16 14.87
CA TYR A 106 -7.07 -0.30 13.94
C TYR A 106 -7.94 0.68 14.74
N SER A 107 -7.83 1.97 14.43
CA SER A 107 -8.65 3.03 14.99
C SER A 107 -9.40 3.74 13.87
N VAL A 108 -10.74 3.73 13.92
CA VAL A 108 -11.57 4.49 12.98
C VAL A 108 -11.26 6.00 13.07
N LYS A 109 -10.88 6.49 14.25
CA LYS A 109 -10.48 7.89 14.46
C LYS A 109 -9.22 8.29 13.70
N HIS A 110 -8.36 7.32 13.38
CA HIS A 110 -7.13 7.55 12.61
C HIS A 110 -7.35 7.30 11.11
N ASN A 111 -8.58 7.05 10.67
CA ASN A 111 -8.92 7.00 9.26
C ASN A 111 -9.45 8.36 8.82
N CYS A 112 -8.87 8.94 7.78
CA CYS A 112 -9.30 10.24 7.23
C CYS A 112 -10.80 10.33 6.89
N TYR A 113 -11.45 9.20 6.56
CA TYR A 113 -12.87 9.14 6.23
C TYR A 113 -13.77 8.84 7.42
N GLY A 114 -13.20 8.60 8.62
CA GLY A 114 -13.98 8.30 9.82
C GLY A 114 -14.79 7.00 9.73
N VAL A 115 -14.49 6.12 8.77
CA VAL A 115 -15.17 4.83 8.58
C VAL A 115 -14.20 3.66 8.70
N LYS A 116 -14.73 2.48 9.05
CA LYS A 116 -13.97 1.23 8.93
C LYS A 116 -13.87 0.88 7.44
N SER A 117 -12.65 0.77 6.93
CA SER A 117 -12.41 0.45 5.52
C SER A 117 -11.51 -0.78 5.38
N GLY A 118 -11.86 -1.67 4.46
CA GLY A 118 -11.02 -2.80 4.06
C GLY A 118 -11.27 -4.11 4.81
N LEU A 119 -10.66 -5.16 4.28
CA LEU A 119 -10.60 -6.49 4.91
C LEU A 119 -9.50 -6.52 5.97
N ASP A 120 -9.52 -7.54 6.83
CA ASP A 120 -8.35 -7.86 7.65
C ASP A 120 -7.27 -8.56 6.81
N GLN A 121 -6.10 -8.80 7.42
CA GLN A 121 -4.95 -9.39 6.73
C GLN A 121 -5.31 -10.73 6.08
N ALA A 122 -6.05 -11.60 6.80
CA ALA A 122 -6.47 -12.91 6.29
C ALA A 122 -7.42 -12.78 5.09
N GLY A 123 -8.39 -11.86 5.13
CA GLY A 123 -9.28 -11.60 3.99
C GLY A 123 -8.55 -11.05 2.76
N TRP A 124 -7.52 -10.21 2.97
CA TRP A 124 -6.69 -9.74 1.87
C TRP A 124 -5.85 -10.85 1.24
N GLU A 125 -5.29 -11.75 2.05
CA GLU A 125 -4.51 -12.89 1.56
C GLU A 125 -5.39 -13.90 0.81
N SER A 126 -6.55 -14.26 1.35
CA SER A 126 -7.45 -15.25 0.73
C SER A 126 -8.10 -14.74 -0.56
N SER A 127 -8.31 -13.43 -0.69
CA SER A 127 -8.84 -12.83 -1.91
C SER A 127 -7.82 -12.75 -3.05
N GLY A 128 -6.53 -12.99 -2.79
CA GLY A 128 -5.46 -12.79 -3.76
C GLY A 128 -5.18 -11.30 -4.05
N TRP A 129 -5.51 -10.41 -3.11
CA TRP A 129 -5.29 -8.98 -3.34
C TRP A 129 -3.91 -8.51 -2.97
N ILE A 130 -3.21 -9.25 -2.12
CA ILE A 130 -1.85 -8.95 -1.68
C ILE A 130 -0.92 -10.11 -1.99
N ASN A 131 0.35 -9.80 -2.19
CA ASN A 131 1.41 -10.76 -2.43
C ASN A 131 2.56 -10.50 -1.43
N GLU A 132 3.60 -11.32 -1.49
CA GLU A 132 4.75 -11.20 -0.59
C GLU A 132 5.59 -9.96 -0.86
N CYS A 133 5.52 -9.40 -2.08
CA CYS A 133 6.22 -8.17 -2.41
C CYS A 133 5.58 -7.01 -1.67
N ASP A 134 4.25 -6.87 -1.69
CA ASP A 134 3.52 -5.83 -0.98
C ASP A 134 2.48 -6.45 -0.04
N PRO A 135 2.91 -6.98 1.13
CA PRO A 135 2.05 -7.70 2.06
C PRO A 135 0.96 -6.86 2.72
N ARG A 136 1.03 -5.54 2.60
CA ARG A 136 -0.05 -4.63 3.01
C ARG A 136 -0.93 -4.17 1.84
N GLY A 137 -0.56 -4.52 0.60
CA GLY A 137 -1.34 -4.25 -0.60
C GLY A 137 -1.06 -2.90 -1.23
N TRP A 138 -2.10 -2.27 -1.76
CA TRP A 138 -1.97 -1.12 -2.66
C TRP A 138 -1.21 0.06 -2.05
N THR A 139 -1.46 0.41 -0.78
CA THR A 139 -0.76 1.56 -0.17
C THR A 139 0.73 1.30 0.01
N GLN A 140 1.16 0.06 0.29
CA GLN A 140 2.59 -0.28 0.35
C GLN A 140 3.21 -0.30 -1.04
N TRP A 141 2.50 -0.90 -2.01
CA TRP A 141 2.90 -0.84 -3.41
C TRP A 141 3.08 0.60 -3.87
N TYR A 142 2.13 1.48 -3.56
CA TYR A 142 2.11 2.87 -3.98
C TYR A 142 3.29 3.66 -3.38
N PHE A 143 3.63 3.44 -2.11
CA PHE A 143 4.79 4.12 -1.50
C PHE A 143 6.09 3.75 -2.20
N ARG A 144 6.30 2.45 -2.49
CA ARG A 144 7.46 1.99 -3.23
C ARG A 144 7.45 2.44 -4.70
N PHE A 145 6.28 2.44 -5.34
CA PHE A 145 6.10 2.95 -6.70
C PHE A 145 6.44 4.44 -6.78
N PHE A 146 6.01 5.23 -5.79
CA PHE A 146 6.33 6.65 -5.69
C PHE A 146 7.84 6.91 -5.55
N LEU A 147 8.55 6.04 -4.82
CA LEU A 147 10.02 6.03 -4.73
C LEU A 147 10.72 5.49 -5.99
N GLY A 148 9.97 5.15 -7.04
CA GLY A 148 10.52 4.74 -8.32
C GLY A 148 10.65 3.22 -8.51
N ARG A 149 10.24 2.38 -7.55
CA ARG A 149 10.22 0.92 -7.76
C ARG A 149 9.21 0.56 -8.85
N ARG A 150 9.59 -0.30 -9.78
CA ARG A 150 8.71 -0.92 -10.77
C ARG A 150 8.74 -2.42 -10.67
N LEU A 151 7.58 -3.05 -10.81
CA LEU A 151 7.38 -4.48 -10.73
C LEU A 151 7.06 -5.05 -12.11
N ALA A 152 7.88 -5.98 -12.58
CA ALA A 152 7.66 -6.65 -13.86
C ALA A 152 6.50 -7.67 -13.78
N GLY A 153 6.06 -8.15 -14.95
CA GLY A 153 5.05 -9.20 -15.03
C GLY A 153 3.60 -8.72 -14.89
N GLY A 154 3.32 -7.44 -15.18
CA GLY A 154 1.97 -6.89 -15.18
C GLY A 154 1.47 -6.41 -13.81
N GLU A 155 2.30 -6.43 -12.77
CA GLU A 155 1.86 -6.11 -11.41
C GLU A 155 1.61 -4.61 -11.22
N ASP A 156 2.46 -3.74 -11.79
CA ASP A 156 2.22 -2.29 -11.72
C ASP A 156 0.94 -1.91 -12.47
N GLU A 157 0.69 -2.49 -13.65
CA GLU A 157 -0.53 -2.30 -14.42
C GLU A 157 -1.76 -2.76 -13.64
N ARG A 158 -1.67 -3.91 -12.96
CA ARG A 158 -2.73 -4.43 -12.09
C ARG A 158 -3.04 -3.47 -10.95
N GLN A 159 -2.02 -2.91 -10.30
CA GLN A 159 -2.18 -2.03 -9.14
C GLN A 159 -2.64 -0.62 -9.55
N MET A 160 -2.17 -0.09 -10.68
CA MET A 160 -2.70 1.14 -11.27
C MET A 160 -4.17 0.95 -11.70
N GLY A 161 -4.51 -0.18 -12.33
CA GLY A 161 -5.89 -0.48 -12.73
C GLY A 161 -6.85 -0.60 -11.53
N ARG A 162 -6.36 -1.13 -10.40
CA ARG A 162 -7.12 -1.16 -9.14
C ARG A 162 -7.44 0.23 -8.60
N TRP A 163 -6.48 1.15 -8.68
CA TRP A 163 -6.73 2.53 -8.29
C TRP A 163 -7.84 3.16 -9.15
N ASN A 164 -7.79 2.96 -10.47
CA ASN A 164 -8.80 3.47 -11.39
C ASN A 164 -10.22 2.89 -11.17
N GLY A 165 -10.33 1.69 -10.58
CA GLY A 165 -11.62 1.08 -10.23
C GLY A 165 -12.21 1.54 -8.90
N VAL A 166 -11.46 2.30 -8.09
CA VAL A 166 -11.84 2.66 -6.71
C VAL A 166 -11.84 4.18 -6.48
N CYS A 167 -11.02 4.95 -7.19
CA CYS A 167 -10.84 6.40 -7.04
C CYS A 167 -11.32 7.16 -8.28
#